data_AF-A0A563END6-F1
#
_entry.id   AF-A0A563END6-F1
#
_cell.length_a   1.000
_cell.length_b   1.000
_cell.length_c   1.000
_cell.angle_alpha   90.00
_cell.angle_beta   90.00
_cell.angle_gamma   90.00
#
_symmetry.space_group_name_H-M   'P 1'
#
loop_
_entity.id
_entity.type
_entity.pdbx_description
1 polymer ?
#
loop_
_entity_poly.entity_id
_entity_poly.type
_entity_poly.pdbx_seq_one_letter_code
_entity_poly.pdbx_strand_id
1 'polypeptide(L)'
;MVAGVNLRDRVEQTLAEVGDRFPLHADPVGGLWRTTARGSWTAGFWVGLLSLFGHPETPRWNARLECWSDADTVLQGMIFWYGRSDADLAVRAAKSLVSRFDAGTGLVPWGDAIGQDTGIRADGAAGVVPLLAWAGFHDVARSHLDQHLELHPLERWSRGRAWLLLAAADAVLWLGDDYRDRAETMADEWLESEDSSAEAIAAVAVVKLGRDVSPMLDRLAERHFVDGRLLGGRYEELVNHELVWGTFFFALALAMSEGRLSPHDL
;
A
#
# COMPACT_ATOMS: atom_id res chain seq x y z
N MET A 1 -16.58 8.83 13.73
CA MET A 1 -17.29 8.55 12.46
C MET A 1 -16.94 9.71 11.55
N VAL A 2 -16.20 9.42 10.48
CA VAL A 2 -15.72 10.42 9.52
C VAL A 2 -16.92 10.97 8.73
N ALA A 3 -17.71 11.82 9.37
CA ALA A 3 -18.91 12.41 8.78
C ALA A 3 -18.49 13.38 7.67
N GLY A 4 -18.93 13.12 6.43
CA GLY A 4 -18.76 14.05 5.30
C GLY A 4 -17.70 13.68 4.27
N VAL A 5 -16.96 12.59 4.45
CA VAL A 5 -16.03 12.10 3.42
C VAL A 5 -16.79 11.21 2.42
N ASN A 6 -16.98 11.69 1.18
CA ASN A 6 -17.54 10.89 0.10
C ASN A 6 -16.46 10.43 -0.89
N LEU A 7 -15.73 9.39 -0.51
CA LEU A 7 -14.70 8.78 -1.36
C LEU A 7 -15.29 8.14 -2.63
N ARG A 8 -16.53 7.65 -2.58
CA ARG A 8 -17.17 7.03 -3.75
C ARG A 8 -17.31 8.06 -4.88
N ASP A 9 -17.81 9.25 -4.58
CA ASP A 9 -17.94 10.31 -5.59
C ASP A 9 -16.57 10.72 -6.16
N ARG A 10 -15.53 10.80 -5.31
CA ARG A 10 -14.16 11.10 -5.78
C ARG A 10 -13.60 9.99 -6.68
N VAL A 11 -13.91 8.72 -6.40
CA VAL A 11 -13.52 7.58 -7.24
C VAL A 11 -14.20 7.65 -8.61
N GLU A 12 -15.51 7.93 -8.66
CA GLU A 12 -16.26 8.12 -9.92
C GLU A 12 -15.70 9.29 -10.74
N GLN A 13 -15.46 10.42 -10.09
CA GLN A 13 -14.83 11.58 -10.73
C GLN A 13 -13.45 11.24 -11.28
N THR A 14 -12.61 10.56 -10.49
CA THR A 14 -11.26 10.16 -10.91
C THR A 14 -11.34 9.24 -12.13
N LEU A 15 -12.24 8.26 -12.14
CA LEU A 15 -12.43 7.34 -13.27
C LEU A 15 -12.82 8.10 -14.55
N ALA A 16 -13.68 9.11 -14.45
CA ALA A 16 -14.06 9.97 -15.57
C ALA A 16 -12.91 10.87 -16.06
N GLU A 17 -12.12 11.44 -15.14
CA GLU A 17 -11.03 12.37 -15.45
C GLU A 17 -9.81 11.67 -16.08
N VAL A 18 -9.42 10.50 -15.57
CA VAL A 18 -8.20 9.81 -16.01
C VAL A 18 -8.41 8.99 -17.29
N GLY A 19 -9.67 8.69 -17.62
CA GLY A 19 -10.05 7.85 -18.75
C GLY A 19 -9.30 6.51 -18.71
N ASP A 20 -8.53 6.21 -19.76
CA ASP A 20 -7.76 4.97 -19.87
C ASP A 20 -6.38 5.02 -19.19
N ARG A 21 -6.08 6.01 -18.36
CA ARG A 21 -4.77 6.12 -17.68
C ARG A 21 -4.90 5.92 -16.18
N PHE A 22 -3.83 5.44 -15.53
CA PHE A 22 -3.85 5.26 -14.09
C PHE A 22 -3.55 6.58 -13.37
N PRO A 23 -4.32 6.96 -12.34
CA PRO A 23 -3.99 8.11 -11.48
C PRO A 23 -2.68 7.87 -10.72
N LEU A 24 -1.91 8.93 -10.51
CA LEU A 24 -0.69 8.90 -9.70
C LEU A 24 -0.80 9.91 -8.54
N HIS A 25 -0.84 11.20 -8.87
CA HIS A 25 -1.04 12.29 -7.93
C HIS A 25 -1.87 13.40 -8.56
N ALA A 26 -2.65 14.12 -7.76
CA ALA A 26 -3.43 15.27 -8.20
C ALA A 26 -2.91 16.56 -7.56
N ASP A 27 -2.89 17.65 -8.33
CA ASP A 27 -2.50 18.96 -7.82
C ASP A 27 -3.48 19.45 -6.73
N PRO A 28 -3.00 20.12 -5.67
CA PRO A 28 -3.86 20.58 -4.58
C PRO A 28 -4.90 21.62 -5.01
N VAL A 29 -4.61 22.47 -5.99
CA VAL A 29 -5.45 23.61 -6.35
C VAL A 29 -6.63 23.18 -7.21
N GLY A 30 -6.36 22.57 -8.35
CA GLY A 30 -7.37 22.16 -9.34
C GLY A 30 -7.78 20.69 -9.23
N GLY A 31 -7.05 19.87 -8.48
CA GLY A 31 -7.37 18.43 -8.35
C GLY A 31 -7.10 17.64 -9.62
N LEU A 32 -6.32 18.19 -10.56
CA LEU A 32 -6.02 17.56 -11.84
C LEU A 32 -5.02 16.42 -11.67
N TRP A 33 -5.41 15.22 -12.08
CA TRP A 33 -4.56 14.04 -12.00
C TRP A 33 -3.41 14.07 -13.00
N ARG A 34 -2.19 13.96 -12.48
CA ARG A 34 -1.08 13.39 -13.24
C ARG A 34 -1.30 11.88 -13.34
N THR A 35 -1.15 11.36 -14.56
CA THR A 35 -1.46 9.96 -14.85
C THR A 35 -0.32 9.23 -15.57
N THR A 36 -0.28 7.92 -15.40
CA THR A 36 0.67 7.03 -16.07
C THR A 36 -0.05 6.04 -16.99
N ALA A 37 0.64 5.51 -18.01
CA ALA A 37 0.02 4.60 -18.97
C ALA A 37 -0.27 3.21 -18.38
N ARG A 38 0.61 2.74 -17.48
CA ARG A 38 0.58 1.39 -16.90
C ARG A 38 0.48 1.38 -15.36
N GLY A 39 0.22 2.52 -14.73
CA GLY A 39 0.10 2.65 -13.26
C GLY A 39 1.41 2.65 -12.48
N SER A 40 2.51 2.12 -13.06
CA SER A 40 3.78 1.94 -12.34
C SER A 40 3.55 1.11 -11.07
N TRP A 41 4.37 1.30 -10.03
CA TRP A 41 4.24 0.63 -8.74
C TRP A 41 2.89 0.90 -8.03
N THR A 42 2.20 1.98 -8.39
CA THR A 42 0.92 2.39 -7.79
C THR A 42 -0.31 1.77 -8.43
N ALA A 43 -0.15 1.01 -9.52
CA ALA A 43 -1.27 0.47 -10.30
C ALA A 43 -2.25 -0.33 -9.43
N GLY A 44 -1.72 -1.13 -8.51
CA GLY A 44 -2.49 -1.97 -7.59
C GLY A 44 -3.43 -1.16 -6.68
N PHE A 45 -3.00 0.01 -6.20
CA PHE A 45 -3.81 0.84 -5.31
C PHE A 45 -5.06 1.38 -5.98
N TRP A 46 -4.98 1.73 -7.27
CA TRP A 46 -6.15 2.16 -8.03
C TRP A 46 -7.15 1.00 -8.21
N VAL A 47 -6.67 -0.18 -8.61
CA VAL A 47 -7.52 -1.37 -8.76
C VAL A 47 -8.12 -1.79 -7.42
N GLY A 48 -7.33 -1.75 -6.36
CA GLY A 48 -7.78 -2.01 -4.99
C GLY A 48 -8.87 -1.05 -4.56
N LEU A 49 -8.71 0.25 -4.84
CA LEU A 49 -9.72 1.26 -4.52
C LEU A 49 -11.04 1.00 -5.25
N LEU A 50 -11.00 0.68 -6.54
CA LEU A 50 -12.18 0.28 -7.31
C LEU A 50 -12.85 -0.96 -6.71
N SER A 51 -12.05 -1.96 -6.31
CA SER A 51 -12.52 -3.19 -5.67
C SER A 51 -13.21 -2.92 -4.33
N LEU A 52 -12.61 -2.08 -3.46
CA LEU A 52 -13.18 -1.69 -2.16
C LEU A 52 -14.57 -1.06 -2.29
N PHE A 53 -14.83 -0.36 -3.39
CA PHE A 53 -16.14 0.24 -3.67
C PHE A 53 -17.08 -0.63 -4.51
N GLY A 54 -16.65 -1.85 -4.87
CA GLY A 54 -17.41 -2.78 -5.70
C GLY A 54 -17.67 -2.26 -7.10
N HIS A 55 -16.74 -1.49 -7.67
CA HIS A 55 -16.95 -0.80 -8.94
C HIS A 55 -16.93 -1.78 -10.14
N PRO A 56 -17.85 -1.67 -11.11
CA PRO A 56 -17.97 -2.62 -12.22
C PRO A 56 -16.76 -2.64 -13.18
N GLU A 57 -15.98 -1.56 -13.26
CA GLU A 57 -14.75 -1.51 -14.07
C GLU A 57 -13.56 -2.27 -13.44
N THR A 58 -13.68 -2.77 -12.20
CA THR A 58 -12.58 -3.45 -11.50
C THR A 58 -11.94 -4.57 -12.32
N PRO A 59 -12.68 -5.49 -12.99
CA PRO A 59 -12.07 -6.53 -13.81
C PRO A 59 -11.27 -5.99 -15.01
N ARG A 60 -11.77 -4.93 -15.66
CA ARG A 60 -11.06 -4.28 -16.78
C ARG A 60 -9.72 -3.71 -16.32
N TRP A 61 -9.70 -3.03 -15.18
CA TRP A 61 -8.46 -2.45 -14.65
C TRP A 61 -7.50 -3.49 -14.10
N ASN A 62 -8.01 -4.56 -13.47
CA ASN A 62 -7.18 -5.66 -12.98
C ASN A 62 -6.46 -6.39 -14.13
N ALA A 63 -7.15 -6.67 -15.25
CA ALA A 63 -6.53 -7.28 -16.42
C ALA A 63 -5.31 -6.50 -16.94
N ARG A 64 -5.28 -5.17 -16.75
CA ARG A 64 -4.14 -4.32 -17.15
C ARG A 64 -2.92 -4.46 -16.25
N LEU A 65 -3.07 -5.05 -15.07
CA LEU A 65 -1.95 -5.38 -14.19
C LEU A 65 -1.14 -6.55 -14.75
N GLU A 66 -1.63 -7.32 -15.73
CA GLU A 66 -0.93 -8.50 -16.26
C GLU A 66 0.50 -8.21 -16.71
N CYS A 67 0.75 -7.02 -17.28
CA CYS A 67 2.10 -6.64 -17.70
C CYS A 67 3.13 -6.54 -16.56
N TRP A 68 2.68 -6.54 -15.30
CA TRP A 68 3.53 -6.50 -14.12
C TRP A 68 3.74 -7.88 -13.46
N SER A 69 3.04 -8.93 -13.89
CA SER A 69 3.09 -10.25 -13.20
C SER A 69 4.45 -10.92 -13.28
N ASP A 70 5.23 -10.59 -14.30
CA ASP A 70 6.57 -11.14 -14.53
C ASP A 70 7.61 -10.03 -14.71
N ALA A 71 7.25 -8.77 -14.40
CA ALA A 71 8.19 -7.66 -14.45
C ALA A 71 9.25 -7.81 -13.36
N ASP A 72 10.51 -7.52 -13.70
CA ASP A 72 11.61 -7.57 -12.74
C ASP A 72 11.53 -6.38 -11.78
N THR A 73 10.68 -6.50 -10.76
CA THR A 73 10.63 -5.55 -9.66
C THR A 73 10.12 -6.20 -8.37
N VAL A 74 10.64 -5.80 -7.21
CA VAL A 74 10.08 -6.19 -5.91
C VAL A 74 8.68 -5.60 -5.67
N LEU A 75 8.37 -4.49 -6.33
CA LEU A 75 7.10 -3.76 -6.19
C LEU A 75 5.87 -4.50 -6.75
N GLN A 76 6.06 -5.70 -7.30
CA GLN A 76 4.97 -6.63 -7.57
C GLN A 76 4.13 -6.88 -6.31
N GLY A 77 4.75 -6.90 -5.11
CA GLY A 77 4.03 -6.98 -3.85
C GLY A 77 2.98 -5.87 -3.71
N MET A 78 3.35 -4.62 -3.95
CA MET A 78 2.41 -3.50 -3.90
C MET A 78 1.32 -3.60 -4.96
N ILE A 79 1.66 -4.01 -6.17
CA ILE A 79 0.73 -4.09 -7.30
C ILE A 79 -0.31 -5.20 -7.07
N PHE A 80 0.13 -6.39 -6.67
CA PHE A 80 -0.70 -7.59 -6.65
C PHE A 80 -1.27 -7.96 -5.28
N TRP A 81 -0.71 -7.45 -4.18
CA TRP A 81 -1.36 -7.60 -2.89
C TRP A 81 -2.54 -6.64 -2.77
N TYR A 82 -2.30 -5.34 -2.97
CA TYR A 82 -3.33 -4.32 -2.80
C TYR A 82 -4.29 -4.19 -3.99
N GLY A 83 -3.87 -4.63 -5.18
CA GLY A 83 -4.72 -4.73 -6.38
C GLY A 83 -5.35 -6.11 -6.60
N ARG A 84 -5.34 -6.99 -5.59
CA ARG A 84 -5.74 -8.39 -5.68
C ARG A 84 -7.24 -8.56 -5.90
N SER A 85 -7.69 -8.55 -7.16
CA SER A 85 -9.03 -9.00 -7.55
C SER A 85 -9.02 -10.26 -8.43
N ASP A 86 -7.86 -10.65 -8.95
CA ASP A 86 -7.61 -11.93 -9.63
C ASP A 86 -6.53 -12.71 -8.86
N ALA A 87 -6.91 -13.87 -8.33
CA ALA A 87 -6.04 -14.72 -7.52
C ALA A 87 -4.94 -15.40 -8.36
N ASP A 88 -5.23 -15.78 -9.60
CA ASP A 88 -4.26 -16.47 -10.47
C ASP A 88 -3.13 -15.51 -10.85
N LEU A 89 -3.47 -14.26 -11.13
CA LEU A 89 -2.49 -13.24 -11.46
C LEU A 89 -1.61 -12.89 -10.25
N ALA A 90 -2.19 -12.80 -9.05
CA ALA A 90 -1.44 -12.59 -7.83
C ALA A 90 -0.51 -13.78 -7.50
N VAL A 91 -0.96 -15.02 -7.70
CA VAL A 91 -0.11 -16.23 -7.54
C VAL A 91 1.03 -16.24 -8.54
N ARG A 92 0.81 -15.81 -9.79
CA ARG A 92 1.88 -15.68 -10.79
C ARG A 92 2.94 -14.68 -10.32
N ALA A 93 2.52 -13.52 -9.84
CA ALA A 93 3.43 -12.52 -9.30
C ALA A 93 4.23 -13.02 -8.08
N ALA A 94 3.58 -13.73 -7.15
CA ALA A 94 4.27 -14.35 -6.01
C ALA A 94 5.35 -15.35 -6.45
N LYS A 95 5.05 -16.19 -7.46
CA LYS A 95 6.03 -17.12 -8.04
C LYS A 95 7.18 -16.40 -8.73
N SER A 96 6.91 -15.30 -9.43
CA SER A 96 7.94 -14.46 -10.04
C SER A 96 8.88 -13.86 -8.98
N LEU A 97 8.34 -13.30 -7.89
CA LEU A 97 9.11 -12.81 -6.75
C LEU A 97 10.01 -13.91 -6.17
N VAL A 98 9.46 -15.09 -5.89
CA VAL A 98 10.22 -16.23 -5.32
C VAL A 98 11.31 -16.72 -6.26
N SER A 99 11.08 -16.73 -7.58
CA SER A 99 12.11 -17.14 -8.55
C SER A 99 13.35 -16.24 -8.57
N ARG A 100 13.23 -15.00 -8.05
CA ARG A 100 14.29 -14.02 -7.96
C ARG A 100 14.86 -13.90 -6.55
N PHE A 101 14.36 -14.66 -5.59
CA PHE A 101 14.88 -14.66 -4.22
C PHE A 101 16.35 -15.09 -4.19
N ASP A 102 17.18 -14.25 -3.59
CA ASP A 102 18.59 -14.52 -3.36
C ASP A 102 18.79 -14.98 -1.91
N ALA A 103 19.06 -16.27 -1.73
CA ALA A 103 19.32 -16.87 -0.42
C ALA A 103 20.59 -16.33 0.26
N GLY A 104 21.53 -15.75 -0.49
CA GLY A 104 22.75 -15.16 0.05
C GLY A 104 22.49 -13.83 0.77
N THR A 105 21.55 -13.04 0.26
CA THR A 105 21.11 -11.78 0.89
C THR A 105 19.83 -11.93 1.72
N GLY A 106 19.09 -13.01 1.54
CA GLY A 106 17.80 -13.23 2.19
C GLY A 106 16.67 -12.37 1.62
N LEU A 107 16.81 -11.88 0.38
CA LEU A 107 15.93 -10.87 -0.21
C LEU A 107 15.45 -11.23 -1.61
N VAL A 108 14.30 -10.69 -1.99
CA VAL A 108 13.95 -10.50 -3.39
C VAL A 108 14.54 -9.16 -3.84
N PRO A 109 15.41 -9.11 -4.86
CA PRO A 109 16.04 -7.88 -5.33
C PRO A 109 15.04 -6.85 -5.89
N TRP A 110 15.45 -5.57 -5.86
CA TRP A 110 14.62 -4.46 -6.32
C TRP A 110 14.18 -4.58 -7.78
N GLY A 111 15.07 -5.08 -8.66
CA GLY A 111 14.85 -5.26 -10.10
C GLY A 111 15.09 -3.99 -10.93
N ASP A 112 14.86 -4.05 -12.24
CA ASP A 112 15.10 -2.96 -13.19
C ASP A 112 13.84 -2.36 -13.83
N ALA A 113 12.67 -2.96 -13.61
CA ALA A 113 11.44 -2.58 -14.30
C ALA A 113 10.86 -1.22 -13.83
N ILE A 114 11.19 -0.78 -12.61
CA ILE A 114 10.71 0.48 -12.01
C ILE A 114 11.85 1.19 -11.28
N GLY A 115 12.66 1.90 -12.07
CA GLY A 115 13.84 2.61 -11.55
C GLY A 115 14.91 1.64 -11.06
N GLN A 116 16.16 1.87 -11.45
CA GLN A 116 17.24 1.04 -10.95
C GLN A 116 17.60 1.46 -9.53
N ASP A 117 17.64 0.49 -8.63
CA ASP A 117 18.15 0.66 -7.27
C ASP A 117 18.92 -0.60 -6.88
N THR A 118 20.02 -0.42 -6.15
CA THR A 118 20.86 -1.51 -5.65
C THR A 118 20.76 -1.69 -4.14
N GLY A 119 20.00 -0.84 -3.46
CA GLY A 119 19.77 -0.88 -2.02
C GLY A 119 18.50 -1.61 -1.60
N ILE A 120 18.43 -1.92 -0.30
CA ILE A 120 17.19 -2.34 0.36
C ILE A 120 16.38 -1.10 0.67
N ARG A 121 15.09 -1.09 0.33
CA ARG A 121 14.18 0.01 0.63
C ARG A 121 12.97 -0.46 1.40
N ALA A 122 12.48 0.38 2.31
CA ALA A 122 11.32 0.07 3.15
C ALA A 122 10.06 -0.34 2.37
N ASP A 123 9.84 0.26 1.19
CA ASP A 123 8.73 -0.09 0.30
C ASP A 123 8.88 -1.44 -0.41
N GLY A 124 10.06 -2.08 -0.35
CA GLY A 124 10.25 -3.45 -0.82
C GLY A 124 9.52 -4.49 0.03
N ALA A 125 9.27 -4.23 1.32
CA ALA A 125 8.61 -5.18 2.21
C ALA A 125 7.08 -5.19 2.07
N ALA A 126 6.49 -4.00 1.99
CA ALA A 126 5.03 -3.83 2.02
C ALA A 126 4.37 -4.48 0.79
N GLY A 127 3.36 -5.31 1.03
CA GLY A 127 2.69 -6.09 0.00
C GLY A 127 3.46 -7.35 -0.42
N VAL A 128 4.80 -7.37 -0.43
CA VAL A 128 5.57 -8.60 -0.72
C VAL A 128 5.38 -9.64 0.37
N VAL A 129 5.57 -9.24 1.63
CA VAL A 129 5.43 -10.13 2.78
C VAL A 129 4.06 -10.82 2.82
N PRO A 130 2.92 -10.10 2.83
CA PRO A 130 1.62 -10.75 2.86
C PRO A 130 1.30 -11.52 1.56
N LEU A 131 1.74 -11.05 0.38
CA LEU A 131 1.53 -11.78 -0.88
C LEU A 131 2.23 -13.14 -0.89
N LEU A 132 3.49 -13.17 -0.47
CA LEU A 132 4.28 -14.41 -0.38
C LEU A 132 3.70 -15.33 0.69
N ALA A 133 3.34 -14.79 1.86
CA ALA A 133 2.76 -15.57 2.93
C ALA A 133 1.41 -16.19 2.51
N TRP A 134 0.50 -15.40 1.95
CA TRP A 134 -0.78 -15.87 1.41
C TRP A 134 -0.61 -16.94 0.33
N ALA A 135 0.40 -16.81 -0.53
CA ALA A 135 0.72 -17.80 -1.56
C ALA A 135 1.45 -19.06 -1.04
N GLY A 136 1.72 -19.16 0.26
CA GLY A 136 2.35 -20.31 0.92
C GLY A 136 3.88 -20.28 0.95
N PHE A 137 4.52 -19.18 0.56
CA PHE A 137 5.98 -19.01 0.56
C PHE A 137 6.47 -18.39 1.87
N HIS A 138 6.11 -18.98 3.00
CA HIS A 138 6.32 -18.40 4.33
C HIS A 138 7.80 -18.15 4.65
N ASP A 139 8.70 -19.07 4.30
CA ASP A 139 10.13 -18.95 4.63
C ASP A 139 10.79 -17.79 3.88
N VAL A 140 10.40 -17.58 2.61
CA VAL A 140 10.86 -16.45 1.80
C VAL A 140 10.30 -15.14 2.37
N ALA A 141 9.02 -15.12 2.74
CA ALA A 141 8.38 -13.95 3.34
C ALA A 141 9.08 -13.53 4.65
N ARG A 142 9.38 -14.49 5.54
CA ARG A 142 10.11 -14.24 6.80
C ARG A 142 11.51 -13.72 6.54
N SER A 143 12.30 -14.44 5.73
CA SER A 143 13.67 -14.01 5.42
C SER A 143 13.69 -12.60 4.83
N HIS A 144 12.77 -12.30 3.91
CA HIS A 144 12.67 -10.99 3.28
C HIS A 144 12.32 -9.89 4.29
N LEU A 145 11.34 -10.15 5.16
CA LEU A 145 10.93 -9.20 6.20
C LEU A 145 12.05 -8.93 7.21
N ASP A 146 12.72 -9.98 7.68
CA ASP A 146 13.77 -9.86 8.71
C ASP A 146 14.87 -8.89 8.24
N GLN A 147 15.29 -9.00 6.98
CA GLN A 147 16.26 -8.07 6.37
C GLN A 147 15.74 -6.62 6.28
N HIS A 148 14.45 -6.41 6.03
CA HIS A 148 13.85 -5.08 5.97
C HIS A 148 13.68 -4.45 7.35
N LEU A 149 13.38 -5.24 8.38
CA LEU A 149 13.20 -4.73 9.75
C LEU A 149 14.49 -4.18 10.37
N GLU A 150 15.65 -4.57 9.84
CA GLU A 150 16.95 -3.96 10.17
C GLU A 150 17.04 -2.49 9.72
N LEU A 151 16.23 -2.05 8.74
CA LEU A 151 16.17 -0.65 8.31
C LEU A 151 15.43 0.25 9.31
N HIS A 152 14.48 -0.30 10.09
CA HIS A 152 13.58 0.49 10.94
C HIS A 152 14.28 1.51 11.85
N PRO A 153 15.32 1.16 12.64
CA PRO A 153 15.96 2.13 13.53
C PRO A 153 16.71 3.25 12.77
N LEU A 154 16.98 3.06 11.48
CA LEU A 154 17.71 4.00 10.64
C LEU A 154 16.78 4.85 9.76
N GLU A 155 15.55 4.39 9.56
CA GLU A 155 14.60 5.01 8.64
C GLU A 155 14.05 6.32 9.21
N ARG A 156 14.35 7.42 8.53
CA ARG A 156 13.91 8.77 8.89
C ARG A 156 12.76 9.26 8.03
N TRP A 157 12.51 8.60 6.91
CA TRP A 157 11.40 8.90 6.02
C TRP A 157 10.11 8.33 6.60
N SER A 158 9.14 9.20 6.90
CA SER A 158 7.89 8.79 7.56
C SER A 158 7.13 7.70 6.80
N ARG A 159 7.04 7.80 5.47
CA ARG A 159 6.40 6.76 4.66
C ARG A 159 7.19 5.45 4.64
N GLY A 160 8.53 5.51 4.70
CA GLY A 160 9.35 4.31 4.87
C GLY A 160 9.04 3.60 6.19
N ARG A 161 8.97 4.36 7.31
CA ARG A 161 8.57 3.81 8.61
C ARG A 161 7.16 3.19 8.56
N ALA A 162 6.22 3.85 7.87
CA ALA A 162 4.85 3.33 7.70
C ALA A 162 4.82 2.01 6.93
N TRP A 163 5.63 1.87 5.88
CA TRP A 163 5.74 0.62 5.13
C TRP A 163 6.30 -0.53 5.95
N LEU A 164 7.34 -0.28 6.74
CA LEU A 164 7.91 -1.29 7.63
C LEU A 164 6.90 -1.70 8.70
N LEU A 165 6.20 -0.73 9.31
CA LEU A 165 5.17 -1.02 10.30
C LEU A 165 4.03 -1.85 9.70
N LEU A 166 3.57 -1.51 8.49
CA LEU A 166 2.55 -2.28 7.80
C LEU A 166 3.02 -3.71 7.48
N ALA A 167 4.24 -3.88 6.98
CA ALA A 167 4.80 -5.20 6.72
C ALA A 167 4.93 -6.06 7.99
N ALA A 168 5.30 -5.45 9.12
CA ALA A 168 5.35 -6.13 10.42
C ALA A 168 3.94 -6.53 10.89
N ALA A 169 2.95 -5.65 10.77
CA ALA A 169 1.55 -5.96 11.11
C ALA A 169 0.97 -7.08 10.22
N ASP A 170 1.30 -7.08 8.92
CA ASP A 170 0.95 -8.17 8.01
C ASP A 170 1.58 -9.50 8.44
N ALA A 171 2.84 -9.47 8.89
CA ALA A 171 3.52 -10.67 9.37
C ALA A 171 2.86 -11.27 10.61
N VAL A 172 2.33 -10.44 11.52
CA VAL A 172 1.54 -10.91 12.66
C VAL A 172 0.33 -11.73 12.19
N LEU A 173 -0.37 -11.24 11.16
CA LEU A 173 -1.56 -11.90 10.63
C LEU A 173 -1.26 -13.19 9.84
N TRP A 174 -0.14 -13.22 9.12
CA TRP A 174 0.14 -14.27 8.13
C TRP A 174 1.27 -15.23 8.48
N LEU A 175 2.25 -14.79 9.28
CA LEU A 175 3.46 -15.55 9.61
C LEU A 175 3.49 -16.01 11.07
N GLY A 176 2.67 -15.40 11.94
CA GLY A 176 2.48 -15.76 13.33
C GLY A 176 2.88 -14.66 14.32
N ASP A 177 2.65 -14.91 15.61
CA ASP A 177 2.84 -13.94 16.69
C ASP A 177 4.31 -13.57 16.98
N ASP A 178 5.29 -14.25 16.37
CA ASP A 178 6.72 -13.96 16.55
C ASP A 178 7.08 -12.50 16.18
N TYR A 179 6.30 -11.87 15.29
CA TYR A 179 6.48 -10.48 14.87
C TYR A 179 5.69 -9.47 15.72
N ARG A 180 4.84 -9.93 16.65
CA ARG A 180 3.90 -9.06 17.38
C ARG A 180 4.61 -8.01 18.21
N ASP A 181 5.52 -8.41 19.09
CA ASP A 181 6.22 -7.47 19.98
C ASP A 181 6.93 -6.37 19.19
N ARG A 182 7.52 -6.73 18.05
CA ARG A 182 8.18 -5.78 17.15
C ARG A 182 7.19 -4.83 16.50
N ALA A 183 6.08 -5.33 15.96
CA ALA A 183 5.05 -4.52 15.33
C ALA A 183 4.35 -3.57 16.33
N GLU A 184 4.05 -4.06 17.54
CA GLU A 184 3.48 -3.26 18.62
C GLU A 184 4.44 -2.14 19.06
N THR A 185 5.74 -2.44 19.18
CA THR A 185 6.76 -1.43 19.48
C THR A 185 6.83 -0.35 18.39
N MET A 186 6.83 -0.76 17.11
CA MET A 186 6.84 0.17 15.98
C MET A 186 5.57 1.05 15.94
N ALA A 187 4.42 0.50 16.34
CA ALA A 187 3.18 1.23 16.46
C ALA A 187 3.21 2.25 17.62
N ASP A 188 3.79 1.88 18.76
CA ASP A 188 3.98 2.79 19.90
C ASP A 188 4.98 3.92 19.59
N GLU A 189 5.99 3.64 18.77
CA GLU A 189 6.96 4.62 18.28
C GLU A 189 6.45 5.46 17.09
N TRP A 190 5.26 5.16 16.55
CA TRP A 190 4.69 5.93 15.46
C TRP A 190 4.41 7.36 15.91
N LEU A 191 5.05 8.31 15.23
CA LEU A 191 4.85 9.74 15.45
C LEU A 191 4.05 10.30 14.28
N GLU A 192 3.14 11.22 14.58
CA GLU A 192 2.34 11.90 13.56
C GLU A 192 3.22 12.43 12.42
N SER A 193 2.77 12.23 11.18
CA SER A 193 3.44 12.67 9.97
C SER A 193 2.68 13.79 9.26
N GLU A 194 3.43 14.75 8.73
CA GLU A 194 2.97 15.77 7.78
C GLU A 194 2.71 15.21 6.36
N ASP A 195 2.96 13.92 6.14
CA ASP A 195 2.61 13.21 4.91
C ASP A 195 1.36 12.37 5.18
N SER A 196 0.21 12.82 4.67
CA SER A 196 -1.07 12.13 4.89
C SER A 196 -1.07 10.70 4.38
N SER A 197 -0.26 10.38 3.37
CA SER A 197 -0.15 9.02 2.87
C SER A 197 0.59 8.10 3.85
N ALA A 198 1.60 8.61 4.56
CA ALA A 198 2.31 7.86 5.59
C ALA A 198 1.38 7.55 6.78
N GLU A 199 0.59 8.55 7.22
CA GLU A 199 -0.44 8.36 8.26
C GLU A 199 -1.50 7.33 7.84
N ALA A 200 -1.99 7.39 6.60
CA ALA A 200 -2.97 6.44 6.10
C ALA A 200 -2.44 5.00 6.06
N ILE A 201 -1.18 4.81 5.66
CA ILE A 201 -0.50 3.50 5.66
C ILE A 201 -0.35 2.99 7.10
N ALA A 202 0.11 3.84 8.02
CA ALA A 202 0.24 3.49 9.43
C ALA A 202 -1.11 3.14 10.07
N ALA A 203 -2.19 3.85 9.70
CA ALA A 203 -3.55 3.54 10.16
C ALA A 203 -3.96 2.11 9.77
N VAL A 204 -3.64 1.64 8.56
CA VAL A 204 -3.89 0.25 8.16
C VAL A 204 -3.10 -0.73 9.03
N ALA A 205 -1.85 -0.42 9.36
CA ALA A 205 -1.06 -1.28 10.24
C ALA A 205 -1.64 -1.35 11.66
N VAL A 206 -2.05 -0.20 12.21
CA VAL A 206 -2.65 -0.09 13.56
C VAL A 206 -3.95 -0.90 13.65
N VAL A 207 -4.84 -0.81 12.65
CA VAL A 207 -6.08 -1.61 12.66
C VAL A 207 -5.79 -3.11 12.48
N LYS A 208 -4.77 -3.50 11.70
CA LYS A 208 -4.33 -4.90 11.56
C LYS A 208 -3.79 -5.48 12.87
N LEU A 209 -3.21 -4.65 13.74
CA LEU A 209 -2.81 -5.05 15.09
C LEU A 209 -3.99 -5.14 16.08
N GLY A 210 -5.22 -4.82 15.65
CA GLY A 210 -6.40 -4.85 16.50
C GLY A 210 -6.54 -3.63 17.42
N ARG A 211 -5.80 -2.55 17.14
CA ARG A 211 -5.86 -1.29 17.90
C ARG A 211 -6.95 -0.37 17.34
N ASP A 212 -7.47 0.52 18.20
CA ASP A 212 -8.42 1.54 17.78
C ASP A 212 -7.72 2.60 16.91
N VAL A 213 -8.08 2.61 15.61
CA VAL A 213 -7.54 3.54 14.61
C VAL A 213 -8.39 4.81 14.46
N SER A 214 -9.56 4.88 15.11
CA SER A 214 -10.52 5.98 14.93
C SER A 214 -9.89 7.37 15.14
N PRO A 215 -9.04 7.60 16.17
CA PRO A 215 -8.40 8.89 16.37
C PRO A 215 -7.46 9.29 15.21
N MET A 216 -6.80 8.34 14.56
CA MET A 216 -5.94 8.63 13.39
C MET A 216 -6.79 9.00 12.17
N LEU A 217 -7.87 8.26 11.92
CA LEU A 217 -8.77 8.51 10.79
C LEU A 217 -9.50 9.85 10.93
N ASP A 218 -9.97 10.18 12.14
CA ASP A 218 -10.63 11.47 12.40
C ASP A 218 -9.63 12.63 12.19
N ARG A 219 -8.37 12.52 12.66
CA ARG A 219 -7.34 13.55 12.39
C ARG A 219 -7.02 13.70 10.89
N LEU A 220 -6.87 12.58 10.18
CA LEU A 220 -6.64 12.60 8.73
C LEU A 220 -7.80 13.29 7.99
N ALA A 221 -9.03 12.97 8.38
CA ALA A 221 -10.23 13.60 7.84
C ALA A 221 -10.25 15.10 8.10
N GLU A 222 -10.07 15.51 9.36
CA GLU A 222 -10.14 16.91 9.76
C GLU A 222 -9.04 17.78 9.14
N ARG A 223 -7.81 17.26 9.02
CA ARG A 223 -6.65 18.04 8.57
C ARG A 223 -6.44 18.04 7.07
N HIS A 224 -6.80 16.96 6.39
CA HIS A 224 -6.35 16.72 5.02
C HIS A 224 -7.46 16.55 3.99
N PHE A 225 -8.72 16.37 4.40
CA PHE A 225 -9.81 16.31 3.42
C PHE A 225 -10.26 17.71 2.98
N VAL A 226 -10.18 17.94 1.67
CA VAL A 226 -10.69 19.16 1.01
C VAL A 226 -11.47 18.75 -0.22
N ASP A 227 -12.76 19.07 -0.26
CA ASP A 227 -13.65 18.75 -1.38
C ASP A 227 -13.62 17.27 -1.78
N GLY A 228 -13.63 16.36 -0.80
CA GLY A 228 -13.59 14.91 -1.03
C GLY A 228 -12.22 14.33 -1.40
N ARG A 229 -11.16 15.16 -1.46
CA ARG A 229 -9.78 14.76 -1.76
C ARG A 229 -8.95 14.67 -0.49
N LEU A 230 -8.17 13.61 -0.33
CA LEU A 230 -7.17 13.51 0.74
C LEU A 230 -5.87 14.20 0.29
N LEU A 231 -5.69 15.46 0.67
CA LEU A 231 -4.49 16.26 0.40
C LEU A 231 -3.39 15.97 1.44
N GLY A 232 -2.35 16.79 1.52
CA GLY A 232 -1.25 16.62 2.47
C GLY A 232 -0.20 15.56 2.09
N GLY A 233 -0.36 14.90 0.94
CA GLY A 233 0.57 13.89 0.47
C GLY A 233 1.89 14.49 0.00
N ARG A 234 3.00 13.79 0.26
CA ARG A 234 4.35 14.21 -0.15
C ARG A 234 5.02 13.18 -1.07
N TYR A 235 5.43 13.56 -2.26
CA TYR A 235 6.04 12.63 -3.22
C TYR A 235 7.16 13.31 -4.00
N GLU A 236 8.40 12.84 -3.83
CA GLU A 236 9.60 13.51 -4.35
C GLU A 236 9.63 14.98 -3.87
N GLU A 237 9.61 15.94 -4.79
CA GLU A 237 9.56 17.38 -4.48
C GLU A 237 8.12 17.90 -4.28
N LEU A 238 7.10 17.07 -4.55
CA LEU A 238 5.70 17.45 -4.42
C LEU A 238 5.27 17.45 -2.96
N VAL A 239 4.59 18.53 -2.57
CA VAL A 239 4.00 18.69 -1.24
C VAL A 239 2.52 18.99 -1.34
N ASN A 240 1.75 18.55 -0.34
CA ASN A 240 0.31 18.77 -0.23
C ASN A 240 -0.54 18.21 -1.39
N HIS A 241 -0.03 17.23 -2.14
CA HIS A 241 -0.77 16.64 -3.26
C HIS A 241 -1.74 15.56 -2.78
N GLU A 242 -2.79 15.31 -3.56
CA GLU A 242 -3.55 14.07 -3.45
C GLU A 242 -2.72 12.94 -4.05
N LEU A 243 -2.60 11.81 -3.36
CA LEU A 243 -1.84 10.65 -3.81
C LEU A 243 -2.78 9.46 -3.89
N VAL A 244 -2.73 8.70 -5.00
CA VAL A 244 -3.65 7.55 -5.18
C VAL A 244 -3.48 6.51 -4.07
N TRP A 245 -2.24 6.27 -3.62
CA TRP A 245 -1.97 5.35 -2.52
C TRP A 245 -2.47 5.90 -1.18
N GLY A 246 -2.30 7.19 -0.89
CA GLY A 246 -2.83 7.80 0.32
C GLY A 246 -4.35 7.62 0.44
N THR A 247 -5.07 7.91 -0.66
CA THR A 247 -6.52 7.72 -0.74
C THR A 247 -6.91 6.25 -0.56
N PHE A 248 -6.18 5.34 -1.19
CA PHE A 248 -6.40 3.90 -1.04
C PHE A 248 -6.22 3.42 0.40
N PHE A 249 -5.10 3.73 1.06
CA PHE A 249 -4.86 3.26 2.43
C PHE A 249 -5.82 3.89 3.44
N PHE A 250 -6.25 5.13 3.22
CA PHE A 250 -7.29 5.74 4.05
C PHE A 250 -8.63 4.99 3.90
N ALA A 251 -9.05 4.72 2.66
CA ALA A 251 -10.27 3.95 2.38
C ALA A 251 -10.20 2.53 2.96
N LEU A 252 -9.03 1.90 2.88
CA LEU A 252 -8.77 0.56 3.42
C LEU A 252 -8.88 0.54 4.95
N ALA A 253 -8.19 1.45 5.64
CA ALA A 253 -8.25 1.56 7.09
C ALA A 253 -9.68 1.82 7.59
N LEU A 254 -10.41 2.70 6.89
CA LEU A 254 -11.82 2.98 7.21
C LEU A 254 -12.71 1.75 6.99
N ALA A 255 -12.51 0.99 5.92
CA ALA A 255 -13.27 -0.24 5.68
C ALA A 255 -13.01 -1.30 6.75
N MET A 256 -11.77 -1.44 7.20
CA MET A 256 -11.40 -2.37 8.26
C MET A 256 -11.95 -1.92 9.62
N SER A 257 -11.84 -0.64 9.97
CA SER A 257 -12.31 -0.12 11.26
C SER A 257 -13.83 -0.21 11.41
N GLU A 258 -14.57 -0.11 10.31
CA GLU A 258 -16.02 -0.27 10.26
C GLU A 258 -16.46 -1.75 10.13
N GLY A 259 -15.52 -2.70 10.09
CA GLY A 259 -15.81 -4.13 9.93
C GLY A 259 -16.36 -4.52 8.56
N ARG A 260 -16.23 -3.66 7.54
CA ARG A 260 -16.64 -3.95 6.16
C ARG A 260 -15.63 -4.82 5.41
N LEU A 261 -14.40 -4.89 5.90
CA LEU A 261 -13.32 -5.71 5.35
C LEU A 261 -12.54 -6.35 6.51
N SER A 262 -12.21 -7.64 6.41
CA SER A 262 -11.34 -8.30 7.38
C SER A 262 -9.89 -7.82 7.22
N PRO A 263 -9.13 -7.61 8.32
CA PRO A 263 -7.68 -7.44 8.26
C PRO A 263 -6.92 -8.55 7.51
N HIS A 264 -7.52 -9.74 7.37
CA HIS A 264 -6.95 -10.86 6.59
C HIS A 264 -7.26 -10.81 5.09
N ASP A 265 -8.14 -9.91 4.63
CA ASP A 265 -8.52 -9.90 3.21
C ASP A 265 -7.56 -9.07 2.35
N LEU A 266 -6.84 -8.09 2.92
CA LEU A 266 -5.82 -7.22 2.32
C LEU A 266 -4.91 -6.60 3.36
#